data_AF-A0A1H0D4I5-F1
#
_entry.id   AF-A0A1H0D4I5-F1
#
_cell.length_a   1.000
_cell.length_b   1.000
_cell.length_c   1.000
_cell.angle_alpha   90.00
_cell.angle_beta   90.00
_cell.angle_gamma   90.00
#
_symmetry.space_group_name_H-M   'P 1'
#
loop_
_entity.id
_entity.type
_entity.pdbx_description
1 polymer ?
#
loop_
_entity_poly.entity_id
_entity_poly.type
_entity_poly.pdbx_seq_one_letter_code
_entity_poly.pdbx_strand_id
1 'polypeptide(L)'
;MGKSMIKKIIIFDLLLIFIFTVGYVFIEYFSGIAHGQDLLLLLLVTVMGSISFTSKALVWVVVNGEINKAIGMHASSFIFLALFFYVLVSMLK
;
A
#
# COMPACT_ATOMS: atom_id res chain seq x y z
N MET A 1 -5.39 -8.03 21.00
CA MET A 1 -5.73 -8.61 19.68
C MET A 1 -4.88 -9.85 19.47
N GLY A 2 -5.45 -11.02 19.16
CA GLY A 2 -4.67 -12.27 19.02
C GLY A 2 -3.81 -12.29 17.74
N LYS A 3 -2.63 -12.93 17.76
CA LYS A 3 -1.70 -13.02 16.61
C LYS A 3 -2.38 -13.47 15.30
N SER A 4 -3.34 -14.39 15.40
CA SER A 4 -4.17 -14.87 14.28
C SER A 4 -5.01 -13.76 13.62
N MET A 5 -5.57 -12.85 14.42
CA MET A 5 -6.42 -11.77 13.92
C MET A 5 -5.59 -10.72 13.15
N ILE A 6 -4.40 -10.36 13.65
CA ILE A 6 -3.47 -9.46 12.96
C ILE A 6 -3.07 -10.04 11.59
N LYS A 7 -2.74 -11.35 11.53
CA LYS A 7 -2.36 -12.02 10.29
C LYS A 7 -3.48 -11.97 9.24
N LYS A 8 -4.74 -12.20 9.64
CA LYS A 8 -5.90 -12.11 8.73
C LYS A 8 -6.08 -10.72 8.14
N ILE A 9 -5.90 -9.67 8.95
CA ILE A 9 -6.04 -8.28 8.49
C ILE A 9 -4.93 -7.91 7.49
N ILE A 10 -3.69 -8.39 7.72
CA ILE A 10 -2.57 -8.18 6.77
C ILE A 10 -2.87 -8.88 5.42
N ILE A 11 -3.33 -10.12 5.46
CA ILE A 11 -3.68 -10.88 4.24
C ILE A 11 -4.82 -10.20 3.49
N PHE A 12 -5.82 -9.68 4.21
CA PHE A 12 -6.93 -8.95 3.61
C PHE A 12 -6.46 -7.68 2.89
N ASP A 13 -5.53 -6.92 3.48
CA ASP A 13 -4.94 -5.75 2.83
C ASP A 13 -4.18 -6.11 1.55
N LEU A 14 -3.37 -7.17 1.58
CA LEU A 14 -2.66 -7.64 0.39
C LEU A 14 -3.63 -8.06 -0.71
N LEU A 15 -4.72 -8.75 -0.36
CA LEU A 15 -5.78 -9.12 -1.28
C LEU A 15 -6.47 -7.88 -1.88
N LEU A 16 -6.74 -6.87 -1.06
CA LEU A 16 -7.36 -5.63 -1.50
C LEU A 16 -6.47 -4.89 -2.50
N ILE A 17 -5.17 -4.77 -2.19
CA ILE A 17 -4.17 -4.17 -3.10
C ILE A 17 -4.12 -4.95 -4.40
N PHE A 18 -4.03 -6.27 -4.33
CA PHE A 18 -3.98 -7.13 -5.51
C PHE A 18 -5.23 -6.94 -6.39
N ILE A 19 -6.42 -6.88 -5.80
CA ILE A 19 -7.67 -6.64 -6.54
C ILE A 19 -7.65 -5.26 -7.22
N PHE A 20 -7.19 -4.21 -6.54
CA PHE A 20 -7.11 -2.88 -7.13
C PHE A 20 -6.08 -2.82 -8.26
N THR A 21 -4.89 -3.40 -8.08
CA THR A 21 -3.84 -3.44 -9.11
C THR A 21 -4.29 -4.24 -10.32
N VAL A 22 -4.84 -5.45 -10.12
CA VAL A 22 -5.33 -6.30 -11.22
C VAL A 22 -6.53 -5.65 -11.92
N GLY A 23 -7.46 -5.08 -11.16
CA GLY A 23 -8.62 -4.37 -11.70
C GLY A 23 -8.21 -3.17 -12.57
N TYR A 24 -7.23 -2.39 -12.11
CA TYR A 24 -6.67 -1.29 -12.90
C TYR A 24 -6.00 -1.79 -14.18
N VAL A 25 -5.10 -2.78 -14.10
CA VAL A 25 -4.42 -3.33 -15.28
C VAL A 25 -5.42 -3.91 -16.27
N PHE A 26 -6.48 -4.56 -15.79
CA PHE A 26 -7.54 -5.10 -16.63
C PHE A 26 -8.32 -3.98 -17.33
N ILE A 27 -8.71 -2.92 -16.60
CA ILE A 27 -9.39 -1.77 -17.19
C ILE A 27 -8.49 -1.09 -18.23
N GLU A 28 -7.22 -0.85 -17.92
CA GLU A 28 -6.27 -0.19 -18.83
C GLU A 28 -6.02 -1.02 -20.10
N TYR A 29 -5.84 -2.34 -19.95
CA TYR A 29 -5.63 -3.27 -21.07
C TYR A 29 -6.84 -3.40 -21.99
N PHE A 30 -8.07 -3.46 -21.43
CA PHE A 30 -9.29 -3.66 -22.23
C PHE A 30 -9.96 -2.37 -22.69
N SER A 31 -9.73 -1.24 -22.03
CA SER A 31 -10.34 0.04 -22.40
C SER A 31 -9.55 0.79 -23.47
N GLY A 32 -8.25 0.49 -23.66
CA GLY A 32 -7.39 1.22 -24.59
C GLY A 32 -7.17 2.70 -24.22
N ILE A 33 -7.54 3.10 -23.01
CA ILE A 33 -7.47 4.46 -22.48
C ILE A 33 -6.02 4.72 -22.05
N ALA A 34 -5.23 5.34 -22.92
CA ALA A 34 -3.91 5.85 -22.56
C ALA A 34 -4.07 7.21 -21.90
N HIS A 35 -4.24 7.28 -20.58
CA HIS A 35 -4.47 8.54 -19.87
C HIS A 35 -3.44 8.72 -18.76
N GLY A 36 -2.58 9.73 -18.90
CA GLY A 36 -1.47 9.99 -17.97
C GLY A 36 -1.90 10.28 -16.52
N GLN A 37 -3.18 10.56 -16.26
CA GLN A 37 -3.73 10.74 -14.91
C GLN A 37 -4.18 9.42 -14.26
N ASP A 38 -4.54 8.39 -15.04
CA ASP A 38 -4.96 7.08 -14.51
C ASP A 38 -3.79 6.38 -13.80
N LEU A 39 -2.58 6.57 -14.33
CA LEU A 39 -1.35 6.01 -13.77
C LEU A 39 -1.00 6.64 -12.41
N LEU A 40 -1.31 7.93 -12.21
CA LEU A 40 -1.19 8.60 -10.91
C LEU A 40 -2.20 8.08 -9.90
N LEU A 41 -3.43 7.77 -10.35
CA LEU A 41 -4.47 7.18 -9.49
C LEU A 41 -4.09 5.76 -9.05
N LEU A 42 -3.58 4.92 -9.96
CA LEU A 42 -3.04 3.61 -9.62
C LEU A 42 -1.89 3.73 -8.62
N LEU A 43 -0.97 4.66 -8.85
CA LEU A 43 0.16 4.90 -7.97
C LEU A 43 -0.32 5.33 -6.58
N LEU A 44 -1.32 6.20 -6.48
CA LEU A 44 -1.94 6.63 -5.22
C LEU A 44 -2.53 5.44 -4.44
N VAL A 45 -3.32 4.60 -5.11
CA VAL A 45 -3.94 3.40 -4.50
C VAL A 45 -2.87 2.40 -4.04
N THR A 46 -1.83 2.20 -4.84
CA THR A 46 -0.71 1.30 -4.52
C THR A 46 0.07 1.82 -3.31
N VAL A 47 0.30 3.12 -3.22
CA VAL A 47 0.96 3.74 -2.07
C VAL A 47 0.11 3.65 -0.81
N MET A 48 -1.19 3.97 -0.88
CA MET A 48 -2.10 3.80 0.26
C MET A 48 -2.13 2.35 0.76
N GLY A 49 -2.20 1.40 -0.17
CA GLY A 49 -2.08 -0.02 0.11
C GLY A 49 -0.79 -0.38 0.84
N SER A 50 0.34 0.10 0.32
CA SER A 50 1.67 -0.15 0.90
C SER A 50 1.81 0.44 2.30
N ILE A 51 1.26 1.63 2.56
CA ILE A 51 1.23 2.24 3.91
C ILE A 51 0.41 1.37 4.88
N SER A 52 -0.79 0.95 4.47
CA SER A 52 -1.68 0.13 5.29
C SER A 52 -1.06 -1.23 5.62
N PHE A 53 -0.47 -1.90 4.61
CA PHE A 53 0.27 -3.15 4.79
C PHE A 53 1.44 -2.98 5.76
N THR A 54 2.27 -1.95 5.54
CA THR A 54 3.48 -1.71 6.35
C THR A 54 3.12 -1.42 7.80
N SER A 55 2.05 -0.66 8.06
CA SER A 55 1.55 -0.37 9.41
C SER A 55 1.12 -1.65 10.16
N LYS A 56 0.38 -2.54 9.50
CA LYS A 56 -0.08 -3.80 10.12
C LYS A 56 1.05 -4.81 10.27
N ALA A 57 1.96 -4.87 9.31
CA ALA A 57 3.13 -5.74 9.37
C ALA A 57 4.11 -5.30 10.47
N LEU A 58 4.24 -3.98 10.71
CA LEU A 58 4.96 -3.43 11.86
C LEU A 58 4.36 -3.91 13.19
N VAL A 59 3.03 -3.84 13.35
CA VAL A 59 2.34 -4.37 14.55
C VAL A 59 2.64 -5.86 14.75
N TRP A 60 2.63 -6.66 13.67
CA TRP A 60 2.94 -8.08 13.76
C TRP A 60 4.38 -8.36 14.20
N VAL A 61 5.36 -7.62 13.66
CA VAL A 61 6.79 -7.74 14.01
C VAL A 61 7.05 -7.32 15.45
N VAL A 62 6.42 -6.24 15.93
CA VAL A 62 6.50 -5.80 17.35
C VAL A 62 5.93 -6.87 18.28
N VAL A 63 4.78 -7.47 17.93
CA VAL A 63 4.15 -8.55 18.71
C VAL A 63 4.98 -9.84 18.74
N ASN A 64 5.91 -10.02 17.80
CA ASN A 64 6.88 -11.13 17.79
C ASN A 64 8.22 -10.79 18.45
N GLY A 65 8.40 -9.57 18.98
CA GLY A 65 9.61 -9.16 19.70
C GLY A 65 10.77 -8.75 18.79
N GLU A 66 10.55 -8.62 17.49
CA GLU A 66 11.60 -8.32 16.49
C GLU A 66 11.78 -6.80 16.28
N ILE A 67 12.16 -6.08 17.34
CA ILE A 67 12.20 -4.61 17.39
C ILE A 67 13.06 -3.99 16.26
N ASN A 68 14.20 -4.59 15.93
CA ASN A 68 15.08 -4.09 14.86
C ASN A 68 14.39 -4.07 13.48
N LYS A 69 13.57 -5.07 13.18
CA LYS A 69 12.78 -5.11 11.94
C LYS A 69 11.64 -4.11 11.98
N ALA A 70 11.04 -3.90 13.15
CA ALA A 70 9.97 -2.89 13.32
C ALA A 70 10.48 -1.48 13.01
N ILE A 71 11.69 -1.11 13.44
CA ILE A 71 12.28 0.21 13.14
C ILE A 71 12.45 0.40 11.62
N GLY A 72 12.99 -0.61 10.92
CA GLY A 72 13.14 -0.55 9.46
C GLY A 72 11.81 -0.43 8.73
N MET A 73 10.79 -1.17 9.19
CA MET A 73 9.44 -1.08 8.64
C MET A 73 8.80 0.29 8.92
N HIS A 74 9.05 0.88 10.08
CA HIS A 74 8.56 2.23 10.39
C HIS A 74 9.20 3.29 9.49
N ALA A 75 10.51 3.20 9.24
CA ALA A 75 11.21 4.08 8.31
C ALA A 75 10.66 3.94 6.87
N SER A 76 10.38 2.71 6.43
CA SER A 76 9.77 2.48 5.10
C SER A 76 8.36 3.08 4.99
N SER A 77 7.56 3.06 6.05
CA SER A 77 6.23 3.69 6.06
C SER A 77 6.28 5.21 5.84
N PHE A 78 7.33 5.88 6.35
CA PHE A 78 7.57 7.30 6.12
C PHE A 78 7.91 7.61 4.65
N ILE A 79 8.68 6.74 3.99
CA ILE A 79 8.99 6.87 2.56
C ILE A 79 7.72 6.76 1.72
N PHE A 80 6.86 5.77 2.02
CA PHE A 80 5.58 5.64 1.33
C PHE A 80 4.66 6.85 1.57
N LEU A 81 4.64 7.41 2.78
CA LEU A 81 3.89 8.62 3.08
C LEU A 81 4.40 9.84 2.30
N ALA A 82 5.72 10.01 2.18
CA ALA A 82 6.31 11.05 1.35
C ALA A 82 5.95 10.86 -0.13
N LEU A 83 5.97 9.61 -0.62
CA LEU A 83 5.53 9.27 -1.98
C LEU A 83 4.04 9.61 -2.19
N PHE A 84 3.19 9.35 -1.19
CA PHE A 84 1.77 9.69 -1.23
C PHE A 84 1.56 11.19 -1.45
N PHE A 85 2.20 12.03 -0.64
CA PHE A 85 2.09 13.48 -0.79
C PHE A 85 2.68 13.98 -2.11
N TYR A 86 3.76 13.39 -2.59
CA TYR A 86 4.32 13.71 -3.91
C TYR A 86 3.33 13.43 -5.05
N VAL A 87 2.66 12.27 -5.02
CA VAL A 87 1.65 11.89 -6.02
C VAL A 87 0.44 12.81 -5.90
N LEU A 88 -0.03 13.09 -4.69
CA LEU A 88 -1.16 13.98 -4.42
C LEU A 88 -0.91 15.39 -4.98
N VAL A 89 0.28 15.97 -4.73
CA VAL A 89 0.66 17.29 -5.26
C VAL A 89 0.78 17.26 -6.78
N SER A 90 1.25 16.15 -7.36
CA SER A 90 1.34 15.98 -8.81
C SER A 90 -0.03 15.90 -9.49
N MET A 91 -1.08 15.43 -8.79
CA MET A 91 -2.47 15.41 -9.31
C MET A 91 -3.18 16.78 -9.22
N LEU A 92 -2.69 17.69 -8.39
CA LEU A 92 -3.26 19.04 -8.21
C LEU A 92 -2.70 20.08 -9.20
N LYS A 93 -1.70 19.70 -10.02
CA LYS A 93 -1.08 20.53 -11.05
C LYS A 93 -1.63 20.18 -12.42
#